data_AF-A0A2N7Y304-F1
#
_entry.id   AF-A0A2N7Y304-F1
#
_cell.length_a   1.000
_cell.length_b   1.000
_cell.length_c   1.000
_cell.angle_alpha   90.00
_cell.angle_beta   90.00
_cell.angle_gamma   90.00
#
_symmetry.space_group_name_H-M   'P 1'
#
loop_
_entity.id
_entity.type
_entity.pdbx_description
1 polymer ?
#
loop_
_entity_poly.entity_id
_entity_poly.type
_entity_poly.pdbx_seq_one_letter_code
_entity_poly.pdbx_strand_id
1 'polypeptide(L)' 'LTIAMQADIRIFAADAKYAIPQVRLGVLPDAMAHWTVPRIAGMAVAADILLTGRTFDGAEAIALGLGSRCLPAGEVLSA' A
#
# COMPACT_ATOMS: atom_id res chain seq x y z
N LEU A 1 -1.38 -5.21 4.06
CA LEU A 1 -1.50 -4.39 2.83
C LEU A 1 -1.45 -5.24 1.55
N THR A 2 -0.55 -6.23 1.45
CA THR A 2 -0.28 -7.00 0.23
C THR A 2 -1.51 -7.68 -0.40
N ILE A 3 -2.38 -8.30 0.37
CA ILE A 3 -3.65 -8.85 -0.15
C ILE A 3 -4.58 -7.77 -0.71
N ALA A 4 -4.65 -6.60 -0.07
CA ALA A 4 -5.48 -5.50 -0.54
C ALA A 4 -4.98 -4.93 -1.89
N MET A 5 -3.70 -5.08 -2.21
CA MET A 5 -3.14 -4.69 -3.53
C MET A 5 -3.65 -5.56 -4.69
N GLN A 6 -4.27 -6.70 -4.40
CA GLN A 6 -4.91 -7.55 -5.40
C GLN A 6 -6.34 -7.13 -5.72
N ALA A 7 -6.93 -6.22 -4.93
CA ALA A 7 -8.27 -5.71 -5.20
C ALA A 7 -8.24 -4.62 -6.29
N ASP A 8 -9.27 -4.61 -7.13
CA ASP A 8 -9.43 -3.61 -8.18
C ASP A 8 -9.58 -2.21 -7.59
N ILE A 9 -10.45 -2.09 -6.58
CA ILE A 9 -10.74 -0.83 -5.89
C ILE A 9 -10.18 -0.90 -4.48
N ARG A 10 -9.42 0.15 -4.12
CA ARG A 10 -8.80 0.30 -2.81
C ARG A 10 -9.11 1.66 -2.25
N ILE A 11 -9.62 1.67 -1.02
CA ILE A 11 -9.97 2.86 -0.25
C ILE A 11 -9.17 2.79 1.05
N PHE A 12 -8.45 3.85 1.36
CA PHE A 12 -7.57 3.94 2.51
C PHE A 12 -8.21 4.79 3.61
N ALA A 13 -7.99 4.40 4.86
CA ALA A 13 -8.30 5.25 6.01
C ALA A 13 -7.16 6.27 6.19
N ALA A 14 -7.50 7.55 6.37
CA ALA A 14 -6.53 8.64 6.42
C ALA A 14 -5.48 8.49 7.52
N ASP A 15 -5.89 8.00 8.68
CA ASP A 15 -5.08 7.84 9.90
C ASP A 15 -4.50 6.42 10.07
N ALA A 16 -4.77 5.50 9.13
CA ALA A 16 -4.27 4.15 9.23
C ALA A 16 -2.80 4.05 8.84
N LYS A 17 -2.11 3.12 9.52
CA LYS A 17 -0.67 2.89 9.39
C LYS A 17 -0.41 1.72 8.42
N TYR A 18 0.18 1.98 7.26
CA TYR A 18 0.41 0.98 6.21
C TYR A 18 1.89 0.69 5.97
N ALA A 19 2.22 -0.54 5.59
CA ALA A 19 3.57 -0.96 5.21
C ALA A 19 3.56 -2.29 4.43
N ILE A 20 4.67 -2.57 3.73
CA ILE A 20 5.06 -3.91 3.25
C ILE A 20 6.43 -4.23 3.88
N PRO A 21 6.47 -4.60 5.18
CA PRO A 21 7.69 -4.61 5.98
C PRO A 21 8.55 -5.88 5.85
N GLN A 22 8.21 -6.80 4.94
CA GLN A 22 8.81 -8.13 4.82
C GLN A 22 10.34 -8.09 4.64
N VAL A 23 10.86 -7.08 3.96
CA VAL A 23 12.31 -6.86 3.80
C VAL A 23 13.05 -6.75 5.14
N ARG A 24 12.38 -6.22 6.18
CA ARG A 24 12.95 -6.07 7.54
C ARG A 24 13.11 -7.41 8.24
N LEU A 25 12.47 -8.46 7.73
CA LEU A 25 12.58 -9.84 8.18
C LEU A 25 13.44 -10.70 7.24
N GLY A 26 14.04 -10.11 6.19
CA GLY A 26 14.83 -10.83 5.20
C GLY A 26 14.00 -11.73 4.28
N VAL A 27 12.69 -11.47 4.14
CA VAL A 27 11.79 -12.27 3.31
C VAL A 27 11.14 -11.44 2.20
N LEU A 28 10.75 -12.10 1.12
CA LEU A 28 10.05 -11.48 0.00
C LEU A 28 8.62 -11.07 0.42
N PRO A 29 8.07 -9.96 -0.10
CA PRO A 29 6.66 -9.61 0.07
C PRO A 29 5.71 -10.72 -0.41
N ASP A 30 4.70 -11.02 0.40
CA ASP A 30 3.67 -12.02 0.14
C ASP A 30 2.61 -11.51 -0.86
N ALA A 31 1.66 -12.39 -1.20
CA ALA A 31 0.57 -12.11 -2.14
C ALA A 31 1.04 -11.45 -3.44
N MET A 32 2.18 -11.88 -3.97
CA MET A 32 2.79 -11.36 -5.20
C MET A 32 3.01 -9.83 -5.22
N ALA A 33 3.09 -9.17 -4.06
CA ALA A 33 3.16 -7.71 -3.99
C ALA A 33 4.38 -7.11 -4.72
N HIS A 34 5.48 -7.86 -4.81
CA HIS A 34 6.66 -7.50 -5.60
C HIS A 34 6.38 -7.38 -7.11
N TRP A 35 5.34 -8.04 -7.62
CA TRP A 35 4.88 -7.93 -9.01
C TRP A 35 3.78 -6.89 -9.18
N THR A 36 2.83 -6.86 -8.23
CA THR A 36 1.62 -6.02 -8.31
C THR A 36 1.92 -4.55 -8.03
N VAL A 37 2.65 -4.23 -6.95
CA VAL A 37 2.94 -2.84 -6.55
C VAL A 37 3.65 -2.02 -7.64
N PRO A 38 4.72 -2.50 -8.31
CA PRO A 38 5.37 -1.72 -9.36
C PRO A 38 4.49 -1.47 -10.58
N ARG A 39 3.49 -2.32 -10.85
CA ARG A 39 2.53 -2.13 -11.95
C ARG A 39 1.45 -1.10 -11.63
N ILE A 40 1.14 -0.92 -10.36
CA ILE A 40 0.16 0.05 -9.89
C ILE A 40 0.80 1.43 -9.70
N ALA A 41 1.91 1.49 -8.96
CA ALA A 41 2.50 2.74 -8.46
C ALA A 41 3.80 3.13 -9.17
N GLY A 42 4.28 2.29 -10.10
CA GLY A 42 5.57 2.49 -10.77
C GLY A 42 6.76 1.98 -9.95
N MET A 43 7.89 1.81 -10.64
CA MET A 43 9.09 1.21 -10.06
C MET A 43 9.72 2.03 -8.94
N ALA A 44 9.70 3.37 -9.01
CA ALA A 44 10.32 4.23 -8.01
C ALA A 44 9.61 4.10 -6.64
N VAL A 45 8.27 4.20 -6.65
CA VAL A 45 7.44 4.01 -5.45
C VAL A 45 7.59 2.58 -4.90
N ALA A 46 7.57 1.59 -5.79
CA ALA A 46 7.75 0.20 -5.38
C ALA A 46 9.12 -0.02 -4.73
N ALA A 47 10.21 0.54 -5.28
CA ALA A 47 11.53 0.41 -4.70
C ALA A 47 11.60 1.06 -3.31
N ASP A 48 11.06 2.27 -3.14
CA ASP A 48 10.99 2.94 -1.84
C ASP A 48 10.24 2.07 -0.81
N ILE A 49 9.02 1.63 -1.11
CA ILE A 49 8.21 0.85 -0.16
C ILE A 49 8.81 -0.52 0.12
N LEU A 50 9.19 -1.27 -0.94
CA LEU A 50 9.57 -2.68 -0.81
C LEU A 50 11.00 -2.87 -0.29
N LEU A 51 11.92 -1.94 -0.57
CA LEU A 51 13.31 -2.04 -0.11
C LEU A 51 13.52 -1.42 1.27
N THR A 52 12.73 -0.42 1.65
CA THR A 52 12.83 0.17 3.00
C THR A 52 11.92 -0.51 4.02
N GLY A 53 10.79 -1.07 3.57
CA GLY A 53 9.72 -1.53 4.45
C GLY A 53 9.19 -0.40 5.35
N ARG A 54 9.29 0.86 4.90
CA ARG A 54 8.83 2.01 5.67
C ARG A 54 7.32 2.02 5.82
N THR A 55 6.89 2.79 6.79
CA THR A 55 5.48 3.03 7.03
C THR A 55 5.05 4.34 6.38
N PHE A 56 3.81 4.39 5.92
CA PHE A 56 3.12 5.56 5.40
C PHE A 56 1.65 5.56 5.86
N ASP A 57 0.97 6.69 5.74
CA ASP A 57 -0.45 6.85 6.07
C ASP A 57 -1.36 6.73 4.85
N GLY A 58 -2.68 6.86 5.04
CA GLY A 58 -3.64 6.75 3.95
C GLY A 58 -3.56 7.88 2.92
N ALA A 59 -3.22 9.09 3.35
CA ALA A 59 -3.08 10.24 2.46
C ALA A 59 -1.86 10.06 1.54
N GLU A 60 -0.74 9.64 2.11
CA GLU A 60 0.47 9.30 1.37
C GLU A 60 0.22 8.12 0.42
N ALA A 61 -0.55 7.11 0.82
CA ALA A 61 -0.88 5.98 -0.04
C ALA A 61 -1.54 6.41 -1.37
N ILE A 62 -2.40 7.45 -1.34
CA ILE A 62 -3.04 8.01 -2.54
C ILE A 62 -2.04 8.83 -3.35
N ALA A 63 -1.20 9.64 -2.70
CA ALA A 63 -0.15 10.39 -3.39
C ALA A 63 0.84 9.46 -4.13
N LEU A 64 1.06 8.27 -3.58
CA LEU A 64 1.89 7.20 -4.16
C LEU A 64 1.16 6.36 -5.21
N GLY A 65 -0.13 6.59 -5.48
CA GLY A 65 -0.90 5.86 -6.48
C GLY A 65 -1.33 4.44 -6.06
N LEU A 66 -1.32 4.12 -4.77
CA LEU A 66 -1.64 2.77 -4.26
C LEU A 66 -3.15 2.49 -4.11
N GLY A 67 -3.99 3.51 -4.29
CA GLY A 67 -5.43 3.42 -4.12
C GLY A 67 -6.18 4.53 -4.84
N SER A 68 -7.51 4.46 -4.75
CA SER A 68 -8.42 5.37 -5.46
C SER A 68 -8.91 6.53 -4.59
N ARG A 69 -9.13 6.30 -3.30
CA ARG A 69 -9.74 7.26 -2.37
C ARG A 69 -9.14 7.10 -0.98
N CYS A 70 -9.05 8.21 -0.25
CA CYS A 70 -8.71 8.24 1.17
C CYS A 70 -9.85 8.92 1.93
N LEU A 71 -10.35 8.28 2.98
CA LEU A 71 -11.50 8.74 3.77
C LEU A 71 -11.16 8.72 5.28
N PRO A 72 -11.92 9.42 6.14
CA PRO A 72 -11.89 9.18 7.57
C PRO A 72 -12.16 7.70 7.87
N ALA A 73 -11.49 7.11 8.87
CA ALA A 73 -11.58 5.68 9.17
C ALA A 73 -13.02 5.17 9.33
N GLY A 74 -13.89 5.97 9.97
CA GLY A 74 -15.30 5.62 10.20
C GLY A 74 -16.15 5.53 8.93
N GLU A 75 -15.67 6.04 7.80
CA GLU A 75 -16.42 6.11 6.54
C GLU A 75 -15.95 5.10 5.49
N VAL A 76 -14.81 4.42 5.71
CA VAL A 76 -14.19 3.53 4.70
C VAL A 76 -15.09 2.34 4.35
N LEU A 77 -15.75 1.73 5.33
CA LEU A 77 -16.58 0.53 5.09
C LEU A 77 -17.89 0.85 4.36
N SER A 78 -18.41 2.06 4.51
CA SER A 78 -19.66 2.52 3.91
C SER A 78 -19.51 3.16 2.52
N ALA A 79 -18.29 3.19 1.97
CA ALA A 79 -17.90 4.00 0.81
C ALA A 79 -18.16 3.40 -0.58
#